data_AF-A0A7Z6T5N6-F1
#
_entry.id   AF-A0A7Z6T5N6-F1
#
_cell.length_a   1.000
_cell.length_b   1.000
_cell.length_c   1.000
_cell.angle_alpha   90.00
_cell.angle_beta   90.00
_cell.angle_gamma   90.00
#
_symmetry.space_group_name_H-M   'P 1'
#
loop_
_entity.id
_entity.type
_entity.pdbx_description
1 polymer ?
#
loop_
_entity_poly.entity_id
_entity_poly.type
_entity_poly.pdbx_seq_one_letter_code
_entity_poly.pdbx_strand_id
1 'polypeptide(L)'
;MSLAPTDDPGGLNSHRVAGVLRDWVAGKTLPEIADRWFPASTKKLTDAGKYLFREVSGYLPWGIGALQLIELAGNTSEEANRALHVPALSFYGVSDIEALPLRMVGVPRAAAAHFGASAPQFTSFQEARSWVASQPAAMWQGGTGTARNFAPGTLKTVWDAVGGSTA
;
A
#
# COMPACT_ATOMS: atom_id res chain seq x y z
N MET A 1 11.40 -23.58 -0.57
CA MET A 1 11.05 -22.21 -1.02
C MET A 1 11.26 -21.30 0.19
N SER A 2 12.12 -20.28 0.08
CA SER A 2 12.40 -19.36 1.20
C SER A 2 11.23 -18.40 1.38
N LEU A 3 10.79 -18.18 2.62
CA LEU A 3 9.75 -17.21 2.99
C LEU A 3 10.32 -15.84 3.38
N ALA A 4 11.65 -15.69 3.38
CA ALA A 4 12.32 -14.46 3.77
C ALA A 4 12.52 -13.53 2.57
N PRO A 5 12.30 -12.22 2.71
CA PRO A 5 12.80 -11.24 1.74
C PRO A 5 14.30 -11.44 1.52
N THR A 6 14.69 -11.86 0.32
CA THR A 6 16.11 -12.10 0.01
C THR A 6 16.73 -10.87 -0.64
N ASP A 7 17.83 -10.37 -0.09
CA ASP A 7 18.75 -9.49 -0.81
C ASP A 7 19.79 -10.32 -1.57
N ASP A 8 20.23 -9.84 -2.73
CA ASP A 8 21.47 -10.36 -3.36
C ASP A 8 22.67 -10.02 -2.46
N PRO A 9 23.76 -10.80 -2.42
CA PRO A 9 23.96 -12.22 -2.12
C PRO A 9 24.09 -12.48 -0.58
N GLY A 10 23.47 -11.64 0.26
CA GLY A 10 23.79 -11.51 1.70
C GLY A 10 22.74 -11.97 2.72
N GLY A 11 21.62 -12.55 2.28
CA GLY A 11 20.52 -12.92 3.18
C GLY A 11 19.52 -11.77 3.44
N LEU A 12 18.78 -11.83 4.54
CA LEU A 12 17.76 -10.83 4.91
C LEU A 12 18.41 -9.57 5.49
N ASN A 13 18.34 -8.42 4.81
CA ASN A 13 18.63 -7.12 5.41
C ASN A 13 17.37 -6.52 6.05
N SER A 14 17.18 -6.76 7.35
CA SER A 14 16.02 -6.28 8.10
C SER A 14 15.86 -4.75 8.05
N HIS A 15 16.96 -4.01 8.01
CA HIS A 15 16.94 -2.55 7.89
C HIS A 15 16.36 -2.11 6.54
N ARG A 16 16.76 -2.77 5.44
CA ARG A 16 16.20 -2.51 4.11
C ARG A 16 14.73 -2.91 4.04
N VAL A 17 14.35 -4.09 4.54
CA VAL A 17 12.95 -4.54 4.54
C VAL A 17 12.05 -3.54 5.28
N ALA A 18 12.38 -3.21 6.52
CA ALA A 18 11.60 -2.29 7.34
C ALA A 18 11.56 -0.89 6.71
N GLY A 19 12.69 -0.45 6.15
CA GLY A 19 12.82 0.84 5.48
C GLY A 19 11.98 0.97 4.22
N VAL A 20 12.03 -0.04 3.34
CA VAL A 20 11.23 -0.09 2.11
C VAL A 20 9.75 -0.19 2.46
N LEU A 21 9.36 -1.05 3.41
CA LEU A 21 7.97 -1.17 3.85
C LEU A 21 7.44 0.17 4.40
N ARG A 22 8.19 0.82 5.29
CA ARG A 22 7.81 2.12 5.85
C ARG A 22 7.59 3.15 4.75
N ASP A 23 8.55 3.29 3.83
CA ASP A 23 8.47 4.27 2.75
C ASP A 23 7.30 3.93 1.79
N TRP A 24 7.05 2.64 1.57
CA TRP A 24 5.92 2.15 0.78
C TRP A 24 4.55 2.52 1.39
N VAL A 25 4.32 2.24 2.68
CA VAL A 25 3.04 2.58 3.32
C VAL A 25 2.87 4.09 3.54
N ALA A 26 3.97 4.83 3.66
CA ALA A 26 3.97 6.30 3.74
C ALA A 26 3.74 6.99 2.37
N GLY A 27 3.45 6.24 1.31
CA GLY A 27 3.12 6.79 0.00
C GLY A 27 4.33 7.15 -0.88
N LYS A 28 5.58 6.89 -0.45
CA LYS A 28 6.77 7.18 -1.28
C LYS A 28 6.73 6.49 -2.62
N THR A 29 7.19 7.17 -3.66
CA THR A 29 7.20 6.66 -5.03
C THR A 29 8.27 5.61 -5.23
N LEU A 30 8.11 4.75 -6.25
CA LEU A 30 9.12 3.73 -6.54
C LEU A 30 10.50 4.33 -6.85
N PRO A 31 10.63 5.47 -7.58
CA PRO A 31 11.92 6.15 -7.71
C PRO A 31 12.52 6.62 -6.39
N GLU A 32 11.74 7.23 -5.49
CA GLU A 32 12.24 7.63 -4.16
C GLU A 32 12.74 6.42 -3.35
N ILE A 33 12.00 5.31 -3.39
CA ILE A 33 12.39 4.05 -2.74
C ILE A 33 13.67 3.49 -3.37
N ALA A 34 13.77 3.51 -4.70
CA ALA A 34 14.93 3.04 -5.45
C ALA A 34 16.19 3.84 -5.13
N ASP A 35 16.09 5.16 -5.13
CA ASP A 35 17.21 6.06 -4.83
C ASP A 35 17.72 5.88 -3.40
N ARG A 36 16.82 5.63 -2.46
CA ARG A 36 17.17 5.48 -1.04
C ARG A 36 17.73 4.10 -0.70
N TRP A 37 17.11 3.04 -1.20
CA TRP A 37 17.36 1.67 -0.72
C TRP A 37 18.19 0.83 -1.69
N PHE A 38 18.35 1.28 -2.93
CA PHE A 38 19.15 0.62 -3.98
C PHE A 38 20.18 1.57 -4.64
N PRO A 39 20.88 2.44 -3.88
CA PRO A 39 21.70 3.52 -4.46
C PRO A 39 22.88 3.02 -5.29
N ALA A 40 23.42 1.84 -4.98
CA ALA A 40 24.56 1.25 -5.68
C ALA A 40 24.15 0.45 -6.93
N SER A 41 22.85 0.24 -7.19
CA SER A 41 22.40 -0.52 -8.35
C SER A 41 22.37 0.35 -9.61
N THR A 42 22.96 -0.16 -10.69
CA THR A 42 22.83 0.42 -12.04
C THR A 42 21.42 0.25 -12.62
N LYS A 43 20.59 -0.60 -12.00
CA LYS A 43 19.18 -0.87 -12.34
C LYS A 43 18.24 -0.62 -11.15
N LYS A 44 18.56 0.38 -10.33
CA LYS A 44 17.86 0.70 -9.06
C LYS A 44 16.33 0.65 -9.13
N LEU A 45 15.71 1.19 -10.18
CA LEU A 45 14.25 1.20 -10.31
C LEU A 45 13.68 -0.22 -10.50
N THR A 46 14.32 -1.03 -11.34
CA THR A 46 13.94 -2.42 -11.58
C THR A 46 14.13 -3.25 -10.33
N ASP A 47 15.24 -3.08 -9.63
CA ASP A 47 15.56 -3.85 -8.43
C ASP A 47 14.62 -3.49 -7.28
N ALA A 48 14.34 -2.18 -7.10
CA ALA A 48 13.33 -1.72 -6.16
C ALA A 48 11.94 -2.26 -6.50
N GLY A 49 11.56 -2.25 -7.77
CA GLY A 49 10.27 -2.79 -8.23
C GLY A 49 10.14 -4.28 -7.94
N LYS A 50 11.18 -5.06 -8.30
CA LYS A 50 11.22 -6.49 -8.00
C LYS A 50 11.14 -6.73 -6.49
N TYR A 51 11.96 -6.07 -5.71
CA TYR A 51 11.99 -6.26 -4.26
C TYR A 51 10.65 -5.88 -3.61
N LEU A 52 10.10 -4.72 -3.98
CA LEU A 52 8.83 -4.26 -3.43
C LEU A 52 7.69 -5.21 -3.79
N PHE A 53 7.51 -5.52 -5.07
CA PHE A 53 6.32 -6.25 -5.52
C PHE A 53 6.42 -7.77 -5.33
N ARG A 54 7.64 -8.32 -5.31
CA ARG A 54 7.87 -9.76 -5.06
C ARG A 54 7.98 -10.06 -3.58
N GLU A 55 8.79 -9.29 -2.85
CA GLU A 55 9.13 -9.61 -1.46
C GLU A 55 8.21 -8.88 -0.47
N VAL A 56 8.19 -7.54 -0.53
CA VAL A 56 7.55 -6.69 0.49
C VAL A 56 6.02 -6.70 0.40
N SER A 57 5.42 -6.65 -0.79
CA SER A 57 3.97 -6.81 -0.92
C SER A 57 3.57 -8.26 -1.17
N GLY A 58 4.47 -9.09 -1.70
CA GLY A 58 4.16 -10.47 -2.08
C GLY A 58 4.16 -11.46 -0.92
N TYR A 59 5.16 -11.41 -0.04
CA TYR A 59 5.35 -12.42 1.02
C TYR A 59 5.27 -11.82 2.43
N LEU A 60 5.82 -10.64 2.65
CA LEU A 60 5.92 -10.03 3.98
C LEU A 60 4.56 -9.89 4.71
N PRO A 61 3.44 -9.52 4.06
CA PRO A 61 2.14 -9.42 4.74
C PRO A 61 1.72 -10.72 5.40
N TRP A 62 1.96 -11.85 4.73
CA TRP A 62 1.62 -13.18 5.23
C TRP A 62 2.48 -13.58 6.42
N GLY A 63 3.78 -13.26 6.36
CA GLY A 63 4.70 -13.48 7.49
C GLY A 63 4.31 -12.66 8.72
N ILE A 64 3.96 -11.38 8.53
CA ILE A 64 3.46 -10.53 9.62
C ILE A 64 2.16 -11.10 10.19
N GLY A 65 1.21 -11.49 9.35
CA GLY A 65 -0.07 -12.07 9.79
C GLY A 65 0.12 -13.35 10.60
N ALA A 66 1.05 -14.22 10.18
CA ALA A 66 1.38 -15.44 10.91
C ALA A 66 1.94 -15.15 12.32
N LEU A 67 2.83 -14.15 12.45
CA LEU A 67 3.35 -13.72 13.75
C LEU A 67 2.24 -13.12 14.62
N GLN A 68 1.37 -12.29 14.04
CA GLN A 68 0.26 -11.66 14.77
C GLN A 68 -0.73 -12.68 15.33
N LEU A 69 -1.01 -13.77 14.60
CA LEU A 69 -1.88 -14.84 15.09
C LEU A 69 -1.33 -15.52 16.36
N ILE A 70 -0.01 -15.54 16.53
CA ILE A 70 0.66 -16.12 17.70
C ILE A 70 0.75 -15.09 18.82
N GLU A 71 1.29 -13.91 18.52
CA GLU A 71 1.64 -12.89 19.51
C GLU A 71 0.42 -12.11 20.04
N LEU A 72 -0.65 -11.99 19.24
CA LEU A 72 -1.86 -11.27 19.61
C LEU A 72 -3.03 -12.21 19.95
N ALA A 73 -2.78 -13.52 20.08
CA ALA A 73 -3.80 -14.50 20.40
C ALA A 73 -4.53 -14.14 21.71
N GLY A 74 -5.85 -13.98 21.63
CA GLY A 74 -6.69 -13.62 22.78
C GLY A 74 -6.55 -12.16 23.25
N ASN A 75 -5.73 -11.34 22.59
CA ASN A 75 -5.63 -9.92 22.90
C ASN A 75 -6.73 -9.13 22.18
N THR A 76 -7.65 -8.56 22.96
CA THR A 76 -8.82 -7.81 22.45
C THR A 76 -8.68 -6.29 22.58
N SER A 77 -7.49 -5.81 22.95
CA SER A 77 -7.22 -4.37 23.02
C SER A 77 -7.44 -3.67 21.67
N GLU A 78 -7.76 -2.38 21.70
CA GLU A 78 -7.92 -1.57 20.49
C GLU A 78 -6.62 -1.55 19.68
N GLU A 79 -5.46 -1.45 20.35
CA GLU A 79 -4.15 -1.50 19.72
C GLU A 79 -3.92 -2.83 18.99
N ALA A 80 -4.29 -3.96 19.60
CA ALA A 80 -4.19 -5.26 18.95
C ALA A 80 -5.11 -5.34 17.72
N ASN A 81 -6.37 -4.89 17.84
CA ASN A 81 -7.31 -4.84 16.72
C ASN A 81 -6.79 -3.97 15.56
N ARG A 82 -6.17 -2.82 15.87
CA ARG A 82 -5.51 -1.99 14.84
C ARG A 82 -4.30 -2.69 14.24
N ALA A 83 -3.48 -3.34 15.06
CA ALA A 83 -2.30 -4.07 14.60
C ALA A 83 -2.64 -5.19 13.61
N LEU A 84 -3.78 -5.88 13.77
CA LEU A 84 -4.24 -6.92 12.84
C LEU A 84 -4.41 -6.44 11.38
N HIS A 85 -4.48 -5.12 11.15
CA HIS A 85 -4.55 -4.55 9.80
C HIS A 85 -3.18 -4.36 9.13
N VAL A 86 -2.07 -4.46 9.86
CA VAL A 86 -0.72 -4.23 9.32
C VAL A 86 -0.40 -5.08 8.07
N PRO A 87 -0.78 -6.38 7.99
CA PRO A 87 -0.65 -7.15 6.75
C PRO A 87 -1.33 -6.48 5.55
N ALA A 88 -2.60 -6.06 5.72
CA ALA A 88 -3.36 -5.40 4.65
C ALA A 88 -2.76 -4.04 4.29
N LEU A 89 -2.37 -3.24 5.27
CA LEU A 89 -1.69 -1.95 5.08
C LEU A 89 -0.40 -2.12 4.27
N SER A 90 0.38 -3.15 4.58
CA SER A 90 1.62 -3.51 3.89
C SER A 90 1.37 -3.94 2.45
N PHE A 91 0.37 -4.81 2.24
CA PHE A 91 -0.01 -5.31 0.91
C PHE A 91 -0.50 -4.17 -0.01
N TYR A 92 -1.39 -3.32 0.50
CA TYR A 92 -1.99 -2.25 -0.29
C TYR A 92 -1.16 -0.96 -0.36
N GLY A 93 -0.14 -0.83 0.50
CA GLY A 93 0.77 0.30 0.54
C GLY A 93 0.15 1.57 1.10
N VAL A 94 -0.65 1.46 2.15
CA VAL A 94 -1.29 2.62 2.81
C VAL A 94 -1.03 2.57 4.31
N SER A 95 -1.00 3.73 4.96
CA SER A 95 -0.78 3.87 6.40
C SER A 95 -2.06 3.80 7.23
N ASP A 96 -3.21 4.07 6.61
CA ASP A 96 -4.48 4.28 7.30
C ASP A 96 -5.47 3.18 6.97
N ILE A 97 -6.21 2.72 7.98
CA ILE A 97 -7.16 1.60 7.86
C ILE A 97 -8.33 2.01 6.95
N GLU A 98 -8.74 3.26 7.01
CA GLU A 98 -9.81 3.87 6.22
C GLU A 98 -9.48 3.87 4.71
N ALA A 99 -8.19 3.84 4.35
CA ALA A 99 -7.75 3.76 2.96
C ALA A 99 -7.77 2.33 2.40
N LEU A 100 -7.85 1.30 3.25
CA LEU A 100 -7.87 -0.11 2.83
C LEU A 100 -9.05 -0.45 1.90
N PRO A 101 -10.33 -0.24 2.28
CA PRO A 101 -11.45 -0.59 1.41
C PRO A 101 -11.37 0.08 0.05
N LEU A 102 -10.77 1.29 0.00
CA LEU A 102 -10.58 2.04 -1.24
C LEU A 102 -9.52 1.42 -2.15
N ARG A 103 -8.40 0.96 -1.58
CA ARG A 103 -7.39 0.19 -2.32
C ARG A 103 -7.95 -1.14 -2.82
N MET A 104 -8.81 -1.79 -2.05
CA MET A 104 -9.49 -3.04 -2.42
C MET A 104 -10.44 -2.85 -3.63
N VAL A 105 -11.02 -1.66 -3.78
CA VAL A 105 -11.85 -1.31 -4.95
C VAL A 105 -11.07 -0.59 -6.06
N GLY A 106 -9.74 -0.65 -6.01
CA GLY A 106 -8.86 -0.23 -7.11
C GLY A 106 -8.40 1.22 -7.06
N VAL A 107 -8.81 2.04 -6.07
CA VAL A 107 -8.37 3.45 -5.96
C VAL A 107 -6.84 3.48 -5.95
N PRO A 108 -6.17 4.26 -6.82
CA PRO A 108 -4.72 4.33 -6.84
C PRO A 108 -4.14 4.75 -5.49
N ARG A 109 -3.02 4.14 -5.09
CA ARG A 109 -2.34 4.42 -3.80
C ARG A 109 -2.12 5.92 -3.56
N ALA A 110 -1.80 6.66 -4.62
CA ALA A 110 -1.59 8.10 -4.54
C ALA A 110 -2.83 8.90 -4.12
N ALA A 111 -4.05 8.42 -4.40
CA ALA A 111 -5.30 9.07 -3.99
C ALA A 111 -5.90 8.45 -2.73
N ALA A 112 -5.58 7.19 -2.42
CA ALA A 112 -6.26 6.42 -1.38
C ALA A 112 -6.27 7.08 0.01
N ALA A 113 -5.16 7.73 0.41
CA ALA A 113 -5.11 8.45 1.70
C ALA A 113 -6.06 9.65 1.73
N HIS A 114 -6.16 10.41 0.63
CA HIS A 114 -7.05 11.56 0.54
C HIS A 114 -8.52 11.14 0.59
N PHE A 115 -8.88 10.07 -0.13
CA PHE A 115 -10.22 9.53 -0.03
C PHE A 115 -10.51 8.96 1.37
N GLY A 116 -9.57 8.23 1.97
CA GLY A 116 -9.73 7.61 3.29
C GLY A 116 -10.06 8.63 4.38
N ALA A 117 -9.50 9.85 4.30
CA ALA A 117 -9.77 10.94 5.24
C ALA A 117 -11.24 11.42 5.25
N SER A 118 -12.00 11.15 4.18
CA SER A 118 -13.42 11.55 4.06
C SER A 118 -14.35 10.36 3.84
N ALA A 119 -13.81 9.13 3.85
CA ALA A 119 -14.57 7.95 3.53
C ALA A 119 -15.54 7.60 4.67
N PRO A 120 -16.82 7.30 4.38
CA PRO A 120 -17.68 6.67 5.36
C PRO A 120 -17.21 5.23 5.62
N GLN A 121 -17.73 4.62 6.68
CA GLN A 121 -17.60 3.17 6.84
C GLN A 121 -18.46 2.47 5.79
N PHE A 122 -17.86 1.54 5.06
CA PHE A 122 -18.56 0.76 4.05
C PHE A 122 -18.96 -0.60 4.61
N THR A 123 -20.15 -1.05 4.23
CA THR A 123 -20.66 -2.38 4.55
C THR A 123 -20.38 -3.40 3.45
N SER A 124 -20.02 -2.92 2.24
CA SER A 124 -19.66 -3.77 1.09
C SER A 124 -18.69 -3.08 0.12
N PHE A 125 -18.00 -3.88 -0.72
CA PHE A 125 -17.16 -3.32 -1.79
C PHE A 125 -17.95 -2.61 -2.89
N GLN A 126 -19.20 -3.00 -3.11
CA GLN A 126 -20.06 -2.32 -4.09
C GLN A 126 -20.41 -0.91 -3.61
N GLU A 127 -20.74 -0.75 -2.32
CA GLU A 127 -20.96 0.56 -1.70
C GLU A 127 -19.71 1.45 -1.81
N ALA A 128 -18.54 0.90 -1.47
CA ALA A 128 -17.27 1.61 -1.61
C ALA A 128 -17.00 2.07 -3.06
N ARG A 129 -17.23 1.21 -4.06
CA ARG A 129 -17.10 1.58 -5.48
C ARG A 129 -18.07 2.69 -5.88
N SER A 130 -19.35 2.56 -5.54
CA SER A 130 -20.37 3.56 -5.86
C SER A 130 -20.05 4.91 -5.24
N TRP A 131 -19.56 4.91 -4.00
CA TRP A 131 -19.12 6.13 -3.34
C TRP A 131 -17.89 6.74 -4.01
N VAL A 132 -16.87 5.95 -4.37
CA VAL A 132 -15.69 6.44 -5.10
C VAL A 132 -16.09 7.02 -6.47
N ALA A 133 -17.01 6.36 -7.19
CA ALA A 133 -17.49 6.80 -8.49
C ALA A 133 -18.20 8.16 -8.43
N SER A 134 -18.90 8.44 -7.33
CA SER A 134 -19.63 9.70 -7.12
C SER A 134 -18.74 10.86 -6.65
N GLN A 135 -17.48 10.60 -6.30
CA GLN A 135 -16.58 11.64 -5.83
C GLN A 135 -16.16 12.61 -6.94
N PRO A 136 -16.05 13.92 -6.63
CA PRO A 136 -15.63 14.93 -7.61
C PRO A 136 -14.17 14.75 -8.02
N ALA A 137 -13.80 15.30 -9.19
CA ALA A 137 -12.43 15.23 -9.72
C ALA A 137 -11.35 15.74 -8.74
N ALA A 138 -11.70 16.65 -7.83
CA ALA A 138 -10.81 17.16 -6.79
C ALA A 138 -10.35 16.06 -5.80
N MET A 139 -11.19 15.05 -5.52
CA MET A 139 -10.83 13.93 -4.64
C MET A 139 -9.76 13.02 -5.27
N TRP A 140 -9.61 13.07 -6.59
CA TRP A 140 -8.61 12.30 -7.33
C TRP A 140 -7.24 12.98 -7.38
N GLN A 141 -7.01 14.00 -6.54
CA GLN A 141 -5.69 14.59 -6.35
C GLN A 141 -4.81 13.65 -5.53
N GLY A 142 -3.50 13.69 -5.79
CA GLY A 142 -2.54 12.95 -4.98
C GLY A 142 -2.56 13.47 -3.54
N GLY A 143 -2.40 12.57 -2.57
CA GLY A 143 -2.22 12.94 -1.17
C GLY A 143 -1.00 13.85 -0.97
N THR A 144 -1.07 14.69 0.05
CA THR A 144 -0.12 15.76 0.39
C THR A 144 1.35 15.30 0.58
N GLY A 145 1.61 14.00 0.66
CA GLY A 145 2.93 13.40 0.86
C GLY A 145 3.68 12.96 -0.41
N THR A 146 3.06 12.98 -1.60
CA THR A 146 3.73 12.60 -2.85
C THR A 146 4.08 13.81 -3.70
N ALA A 147 5.37 13.99 -3.99
CA ALA A 147 5.91 15.05 -4.85
C ALA A 147 5.47 14.97 -6.34
N ARG A 148 4.50 14.10 -6.67
CA ARG A 148 3.99 13.94 -8.03
C ARG A 148 2.65 14.65 -8.19
N ASN A 149 2.68 15.73 -8.97
CA ASN A 149 1.49 16.29 -9.58
C ASN A 149 1.06 15.36 -10.72
N PHE A 150 -0.08 14.71 -10.56
CA PHE A 150 -0.74 14.04 -11.67
C PHE A 150 -1.53 15.08 -12.47
N ALA A 151 -1.63 14.90 -13.78
CA ALA A 151 -2.56 15.72 -14.55
C ALA A 151 -3.99 15.51 -14.00
N PRO A 152 -4.84 16.55 -13.97
CA PRO A 152 -6.20 16.43 -13.48
C PRO A 152 -6.92 15.25 -14.15
N GLY A 153 -7.59 14.42 -13.34
CA GLY A 153 -8.33 13.25 -13.82
C GLY A 153 -7.50 12.00 -14.13
N THR A 154 -6.16 12.06 -14.18
CA THR A 154 -5.32 10.87 -14.49
C THR A 154 -5.58 9.71 -13.54
N LEU A 155 -5.65 9.97 -12.22
CA LEU A 155 -5.90 8.89 -11.25
C LEU A 155 -7.29 8.29 -11.38
N LYS A 156 -8.30 9.08 -11.78
CA LYS A 156 -9.63 8.58 -12.10
C LYS A 156 -9.61 7.70 -13.34
N THR A 157 -8.95 8.14 -14.41
CA THR A 157 -8.79 7.34 -15.63
C THR A 157 -8.11 6.01 -15.36
N VAL A 158 -7.07 5.99 -14.51
CA VAL A 158 -6.42 4.75 -14.09
C VAL A 158 -7.39 3.84 -13.34
N TRP A 159 -8.21 4.39 -12.44
CA TRP A 159 -9.22 3.63 -11.71
C TRP A 159 -10.30 3.03 -12.63
N ASP A 160 -10.80 3.82 -13.58
CA ASP A 160 -11.75 3.36 -14.59
C ASP A 160 -11.17 2.22 -15.44
N ALA A 161 -9.90 2.34 -15.84
CA ALA A 161 -9.21 1.36 -16.68
C ALA A 161 -9.03 -0.01 -16.01
N VAL A 162 -8.98 -0.06 -14.67
CA VAL A 162 -8.87 -1.32 -13.90
C VAL A 162 -10.25 -1.88 -13.47
N GLY A 163 -11.34 -1.39 -14.07
CA GLY A 163 -12.70 -1.87 -13.80
C GLY A 163 -13.36 -1.21 -12.59
N GLY A 164 -12.88 -0.04 -12.16
CA GLY A 164 -13.44 0.69 -11.03
C GLY A 164 -14.90 1.12 -11.25
N SER A 165 -15.26 1.50 -12.48
CA SER A 165 -16.57 2.04 -12.86
C SER A 165 -17.57 1.03 -13.38
N THR A 166 -17.18 -0.24 -13.58
CA THR A 166 -18.08 -1.31 -14.01
C THR A 166 -18.61 -2.06 -12.79
N ALA A 167 -19.80 -1.66 -12.32
CA ALA A 167 -20.65 -2.42 -11.40
C ALA A 167 -22.10 -2.36 -11.91
#